data_AF-A0A1H0UV03-F1
#
_entry.id   AF-A0A1H0UV03-F1
#
_cell.length_a   1.000
_cell.length_b   1.000
_cell.length_c   1.000
_cell.angle_alpha   90.00
_cell.angle_beta   90.00
_cell.angle_gamma   90.00
#
_symmetry.space_group_name_H-M   'P 1'
#
loop_
_entity.id
_entity.type
_entity.pdbx_description
1 polymer ?
#
loop_
_entity_poly.entity_id
_entity_poly.type
_entity_poly.pdbx_seq_one_letter_code
_entity_poly.pdbx_strand_id
1 'polypeptide(L)'
;MDLLDDLKRHEGFSSHPYRCPAGVLTIGYGFTYLTREEAHMVLKTRVKHLRNQLLPYMATLSPARQDVLVNMAFNLGVEGLFKFRRMWAAIRAQNFDLAATEMLDSKWARQVGGRAKELSEKMRKG
;
A
#
# COMPACT_ATOMS: atom_id res chain seq x y z
N MET A 1 16.38 -23.76 -20.32
CA MET A 1 15.27 -23.16 -19.57
C MET A 1 15.70 -23.06 -18.12
N ASP A 2 15.46 -21.92 -17.48
CA ASP A 2 15.72 -21.74 -16.06
C ASP A 2 14.65 -22.50 -15.24
N LEU A 3 15.03 -23.09 -14.11
CA LEU A 3 14.11 -23.83 -13.24
C LEU A 3 12.91 -22.97 -12.82
N LEU A 4 13.13 -21.66 -12.63
CA LEU A 4 12.06 -20.73 -12.30
C LEU A 4 11.03 -20.59 -13.42
N ASP A 5 11.46 -20.58 -14.69
CA ASP A 5 10.55 -20.46 -15.82
C ASP A 5 9.72 -21.73 -16.01
N ASP A 6 10.31 -22.90 -15.74
CA ASP A 6 9.59 -24.17 -15.73
C ASP A 6 8.54 -24.23 -14.62
N LEU A 7 8.90 -23.82 -13.40
CA LEU A 7 7.95 -23.77 -12.27
C LEU A 7 6.81 -22.79 -12.53
N LYS A 8 7.09 -21.56 -13.00
CA LYS A 8 6.05 -20.58 -13.33
C LYS A 8 5.08 -21.09 -14.39
N ARG A 9 5.60 -21.80 -15.39
CA ARG A 9 4.78 -22.36 -16.48
C ARG A 9 3.86 -23.48 -15.98
N HIS A 10 4.36 -24.35 -15.10
CA HIS A 10 3.58 -25.48 -14.60
C HIS A 10 2.57 -25.05 -13.52
N GLU A 11 2.95 -24.14 -12.62
CA GLU A 11 2.08 -23.68 -11.53
C GLU A 11 1.06 -22.62 -11.99
N GLY A 12 1.44 -21.78 -12.96
CA GLY A 12 0.68 -20.59 -13.30
C GLY A 12 0.68 -19.52 -12.19
N PHE A 13 0.25 -18.30 -12.51
CA PHE A 13 0.15 -17.21 -11.53
C PHE A 13 -1.31 -16.91 -11.19
N SER A 14 -1.64 -16.95 -9.89
CA SER A 14 -2.88 -16.36 -9.38
C SER A 14 -2.61 -15.15 -8.50
N SER A 15 -3.17 -14.00 -8.89
CA SER A 15 -3.10 -12.75 -8.13
C SER A 15 -4.01 -12.74 -6.88
N HIS A 16 -4.99 -13.64 -6.83
CA HIS A 16 -5.95 -13.76 -5.74
C HIS A 16 -5.87 -15.17 -5.11
N PRO A 17 -6.12 -15.31 -3.80
CA PRO A 17 -6.25 -16.63 -3.19
C PRO A 17 -7.30 -17.46 -3.91
N TYR A 18 -6.97 -18.72 -4.22
CA TYR A 18 -7.88 -19.70 -4.81
C TYR A 18 -7.81 -21.01 -4.03
N ARG A 19 -8.78 -21.90 -4.22
CA ARG A 19 -8.71 -23.28 -3.69
C ARG A 19 -8.07 -24.17 -4.74
N CYS A 20 -6.97 -24.84 -4.40
CA CYS A 20 -6.37 -25.83 -5.27
C CYS A 20 -7.24 -27.11 -5.33
N PRO A 21 -6.93 -28.09 -6.22
CA PRO A 21 -7.67 -29.35 -6.28
C PRO A 21 -7.73 -30.13 -4.96
N ALA A 22 -6.75 -29.93 -4.07
CA ALA A 22 -6.72 -30.51 -2.73
C ALA A 22 -7.54 -29.71 -1.68
N GLY A 23 -8.23 -28.64 -2.09
CA GLY A 23 -9.10 -27.82 -1.24
C GLY A 23 -8.40 -26.76 -0.39
N VAL A 24 -7.07 -26.66 -0.46
CA VAL A 24 -6.23 -25.73 0.31
C VAL A 24 -6.21 -24.34 -0.35
N LEU A 25 -6.15 -23.28 0.47
CA LEU A 25 -5.99 -21.91 -0.03
C LEU A 25 -4.56 -21.70 -0.56
N THR A 26 -4.46 -21.24 -1.80
CA THR A 26 -3.21 -21.08 -2.55
C THR A 26 -3.17 -19.71 -3.24
N ILE A 27 -1.98 -19.11 -3.37
CA ILE A 27 -1.76 -17.81 -4.03
C ILE A 27 -0.43 -17.78 -4.79
N GLY A 28 -0.31 -16.88 -5.78
CA GLY A 28 0.92 -16.69 -6.54
C GLY A 28 1.19 -17.89 -7.44
N TYR A 29 2.41 -18.43 -7.35
CA TYR A 29 2.86 -19.63 -8.07
C TYR A 29 2.74 -20.87 -7.17
N GLY A 30 1.53 -21.18 -6.70
CA GLY A 30 1.29 -22.39 -5.91
C GLY A 30 1.58 -22.28 -4.40
N PHE A 31 1.78 -21.08 -3.83
CA PHE A 31 2.11 -20.93 -2.40
C PHE A 31 0.89 -21.10 -1.50
N THR A 32 0.98 -22.00 -0.52
CA THR A 32 -0.04 -22.20 0.53
C THR A 32 0.32 -21.49 1.85
N TYR A 33 1.60 -21.18 2.05
CA TYR A 33 2.12 -20.38 3.15
C TYR A 33 3.30 -19.53 2.66
N LEU A 34 3.69 -18.54 3.45
CA LEU A 34 4.90 -17.75 3.25
C LEU A 34 5.69 -17.76 4.55
N THR A 35 7.00 -17.99 4.45
CA THR A 35 7.93 -17.74 5.55
C THR A 35 7.99 -16.25 5.84
N ARG A 36 8.54 -15.89 7.02
CA ARG A 36 8.73 -14.48 7.39
C ARG A 36 9.60 -13.73 6.38
N GLU A 37 10.63 -14.38 5.88
CA GLU A 37 11.57 -13.82 4.90
C GLU A 37 10.87 -13.57 3.56
N GLU A 38 10.10 -14.54 3.07
CA GLU A 38 9.30 -14.39 1.84
C GLU A 38 8.25 -13.28 1.97
N ALA A 39 7.51 -13.26 3.07
CA ALA A 39 6.53 -12.21 3.34
C ALA A 39 7.20 -10.82 3.40
N HIS A 40 8.39 -10.73 3.99
CA HIS A 40 9.17 -9.49 4.02
C HIS A 40 9.62 -9.05 2.62
N MET A 41 10.10 -9.98 1.78
CA MET A 41 10.47 -9.70 0.39
C MET A 41 9.29 -9.20 -0.44
N VAL A 42 8.12 -9.84 -0.31
CA VAL A 42 6.88 -9.42 -0.97
C VAL A 42 6.46 -8.02 -0.51
N LEU A 43 6.47 -7.76 0.80
CA LEU A 43 6.13 -6.45 1.36
C LEU A 43 7.07 -5.36 0.85
N LYS A 44 8.39 -5.58 0.93
CA LYS A 44 9.41 -4.64 0.46
C LYS A 44 9.22 -4.32 -1.02
N THR A 45 8.94 -5.35 -1.82
CA THR A 45 8.67 -5.19 -3.25
C THR A 45 7.41 -4.36 -3.49
N ARG A 46 6.31 -4.66 -2.78
CA ARG A 46 5.05 -3.91 -2.90
C ARG A 46 5.22 -2.44 -2.51
N VAL A 47 5.89 -2.16 -1.40
CA VAL A 47 6.16 -0.79 -0.93
C VAL A 47 7.03 -0.03 -1.93
N LYS A 48 8.06 -0.66 -2.50
CA LYS A 48 8.90 -0.05 -3.55
C LYS A 48 8.07 0.35 -4.76
N HIS A 49 7.18 -0.52 -5.25
CA HIS A 49 6.31 -0.21 -6.39
C HIS A 49 5.36 0.96 -6.08
N LEU A 50 4.71 0.95 -4.92
CA LEU A 50 3.83 2.05 -4.49
C LEU A 50 4.60 3.38 -4.38
N ARG A 51 5.78 3.35 -3.76
CA ARG A 51 6.62 4.55 -3.63
C ARG A 51 7.02 5.10 -4.99
N ASN A 52 7.46 4.25 -5.93
CA ASN A 52 7.81 4.66 -7.28
C ASN A 52 6.61 5.27 -8.03
N GLN A 53 5.43 4.67 -7.91
CA GLN A 53 4.22 5.16 -8.55
C GLN A 53 3.76 6.50 -7.98
N LEU A 54 3.94 6.73 -6.68
CA LEU A 54 3.52 7.96 -6.00
C LEU A 54 4.57 9.06 -6.03
N LEU A 55 5.84 8.74 -6.26
CA LEU A 55 6.96 9.68 -6.18
C LEU A 55 6.72 10.99 -6.95
N PRO A 56 6.18 10.98 -8.19
CA PRO A 56 5.90 12.21 -8.93
C PRO A 56 4.95 13.19 -8.21
N TYR A 57 4.09 12.70 -7.32
CA TYR A 57 3.09 13.50 -6.60
C TYR A 57 3.54 13.94 -5.21
N MET A 58 4.63 13.39 -4.70
CA MET A 58 5.10 13.60 -3.33
C MET A 58 6.59 13.98 -3.24
N ALA A 59 7.25 14.21 -4.38
CA ALA A 59 8.68 14.51 -4.45
C ALA A 59 9.11 15.72 -3.60
N THR A 60 8.23 16.71 -3.43
CA THR A 60 8.48 17.92 -2.64
C THR A 60 8.15 17.76 -1.15
N LEU A 61 7.57 16.64 -0.75
CA LEU A 61 7.18 16.38 0.64
C LEU A 61 8.33 15.79 1.44
N SER A 62 8.31 16.01 2.75
CA SER A 62 9.26 15.40 3.68
C SER A 62 9.13 13.87 3.69
N PRO A 63 10.20 13.13 4.06
CA PRO A 63 10.18 11.67 4.08
C PRO A 63 9.01 11.08 4.90
N ALA A 64 8.66 11.65 6.06
CA ALA A 64 7.56 11.10 6.85
C ALA A 64 6.20 11.30 6.18
N ARG A 65 6.00 12.42 5.46
CA ARG A 65 4.79 12.67 4.66
C ARG A 65 4.69 11.74 3.45
N GLN A 66 5.81 11.46 2.78
CA GLN A 66 5.87 10.44 1.73
C GLN A 66 5.48 9.07 2.29
N ASP A 67 5.99 8.71 3.47
CA ASP A 67 5.65 7.45 4.14
C ASP A 67 4.17 7.37 4.50
N VAL A 68 3.55 8.46 4.94
CA VAL A 68 2.10 8.52 5.18
C VAL A 68 1.33 8.20 3.91
N LEU A 69 1.67 8.82 2.77
CA LEU A 69 0.97 8.60 1.51
C LEU A 69 1.15 7.17 1.00
N VAL A 70 2.36 6.60 1.08
CA VAL A 70 2.61 5.20 0.72
C VAL A 70 1.84 4.25 1.63
N ASN A 71 1.79 4.54 2.94
CA ASN A 71 1.07 3.74 3.92
C ASN A 71 -0.45 3.75 3.66
N MET A 72 -1.01 4.92 3.33
CA MET A 72 -2.41 5.05 2.93
C MET A 72 -2.68 4.28 1.62
N ALA A 73 -1.84 4.44 0.59
CA ALA A 73 -2.00 3.73 -0.68
C ALA A 73 -1.90 2.20 -0.52
N PHE A 74 -1.08 1.70 0.41
CA PHE A 74 -1.02 0.28 0.71
C PHE A 74 -2.35 -0.26 1.23
N ASN A 75 -3.07 0.53 2.04
CA ASN A 75 -4.34 0.10 2.61
C ASN A 75 -5.55 0.37 1.70
N LEU A 76 -5.54 1.47 0.96
CA LEU A 76 -6.66 1.94 0.13
C LEU A 76 -6.54 1.57 -1.35
N GLY A 77 -5.34 1.20 -1.80
CA GLY A 77 -4.96 1.29 -3.20
C GLY A 77 -4.67 2.73 -3.63
N VAL A 78 -3.93 2.87 -4.73
CA VAL A 78 -3.53 4.18 -5.29
C VAL A 78 -4.75 4.98 -5.74
N GLU A 79 -5.68 4.34 -6.44
CA GLU A 79 -6.94 4.99 -6.85
C GLU A 79 -7.77 5.46 -5.65
N GLY A 80 -7.81 4.67 -4.58
CA GLY A 80 -8.48 5.03 -3.34
C GLY A 80 -7.86 6.27 -2.69
N LEU A 81 -6.53 6.35 -2.65
CA LEU A 81 -5.80 7.52 -2.14
C LEU A 81 -6.10 8.78 -2.95
N PHE A 82 -6.15 8.71 -4.28
CA PHE A 82 -6.44 9.89 -5.11
C PHE A 82 -7.88 10.42 -4.97
N LYS A 83 -8.80 9.66 -4.37
CA LYS A 83 -10.15 10.14 -4.04
C LYS A 83 -10.17 11.14 -2.86
N PHE A 84 -9.09 11.28 -2.10
CA PHE A 84 -8.95 12.26 -1.01
C PHE A 84 -8.67 13.67 -1.56
N ARG A 85 -9.59 14.20 -2.38
CA ARG A 85 -9.39 15.43 -3.16
C ARG A 85 -9.05 16.63 -2.29
N ARG A 86 -9.70 16.77 -1.14
CA ARG A 86 -9.48 17.87 -0.19
C ARG A 86 -8.12 17.77 0.50
N MET A 87 -7.72 16.59 0.96
CA MET A 87 -6.38 16.33 1.49
C MET A 87 -5.30 16.70 0.47
N TRP A 88 -5.45 16.26 -0.79
CA TRP A 88 -4.49 16.61 -1.85
C TRP A 88 -4.45 18.11 -2.17
N ALA A 89 -5.59 18.80 -2.10
CA ALA A 89 -5.63 20.26 -2.23
C ALA A 89 -4.87 20.96 -1.09
N ALA A 90 -5.06 20.49 0.15
CA ALA A 90 -4.34 20.99 1.32
C ALA A 90 -2.82 20.72 1.23
N ILE A 91 -2.41 19.53 0.80
CA ILE A 91 -1.00 19.17 0.56
C ILE A 91 -0.36 20.12 -0.47
N ARG A 92 -1.04 20.39 -1.60
CA ARG A 92 -0.54 21.33 -2.62
C ARG A 92 -0.40 22.76 -2.11
N ALA A 93 -1.28 23.16 -1.20
CA ALA A 93 -1.21 24.45 -0.51
C ALA A 93 -0.22 24.45 0.68
N GLN A 94 0.52 23.36 0.90
CA GLN A 94 1.40 23.14 2.06
C GLN A 94 0.69 23.31 3.42
N ASN A 95 -0.63 23.20 3.46
CA ASN A 95 -1.43 23.25 4.68
C ASN A 95 -1.57 21.83 5.25
N PHE A 96 -0.53 21.38 5.96
CA PHE A 96 -0.46 20.02 6.47
C PHE A 96 -1.37 19.76 7.67
N ASP A 97 -1.74 20.80 8.42
CA ASP A 97 -2.77 20.72 9.46
C ASP A 97 -4.13 20.36 8.84
N LEU A 98 -4.52 21.07 7.78
CA LEU A 98 -5.75 20.76 7.05
C LEU A 98 -5.66 19.39 6.38
N ALA A 99 -4.52 19.02 5.79
CA ALA A 99 -4.34 17.69 5.20
C ALA A 99 -4.58 16.57 6.23
N ALA A 100 -4.02 16.72 7.45
CA ALA A 100 -4.24 15.78 8.55
C ALA A 100 -5.71 15.72 8.99
N THR A 101 -6.41 16.86 9.04
CA THR A 101 -7.85 16.91 9.35
C THR A 101 -8.67 16.20 8.29
N GLU A 102 -8.40 16.44 7.00
CA GLU A 102 -9.08 15.78 5.88
C GLU A 102 -8.79 14.27 5.80
N MET A 103 -7.64 13.81 6.30
CA MET A 103 -7.38 12.37 6.47
C MET A 103 -8.35 11.75 7.48
N LEU A 104 -8.59 12.43 8.61
CA LEU A 104 -9.47 11.97 9.68
C LEU A 104 -10.96 12.11 9.34
N ASP A 105 -11.33 13.12 8.55
CA ASP A 105 -12.68 13.30 8.01
C ASP A 105 -12.93 12.36 6.80
N SER A 106 -12.80 11.06 7.03
CA SER A 106 -12.96 10.07 5.97
C SER A 106 -13.58 8.77 6.47
N LYS A 107 -14.20 8.02 5.55
CA LYS A 107 -14.64 6.65 5.85
C LYS A 107 -13.45 5.75 6.20
N TRP A 108 -12.31 5.98 5.55
CA TRP A 108 -11.07 5.27 5.82
C TRP A 108 -10.63 5.40 7.28
N ALA A 109 -10.64 6.61 7.84
CA ALA A 109 -10.26 6.82 9.23
C ALA A 109 -11.12 6.04 10.21
N ARG A 110 -12.43 5.95 9.94
CA ARG A 110 -13.36 5.12 10.71
C ARG A 110 -13.06 3.62 10.60
N GLN A 111 -12.56 3.16 9.46
CA GLN A 111 -12.24 1.74 9.23
C GLN A 111 -10.92 1.30 9.89
N VAL A 112 -9.88 2.14 9.87
CA VAL A 112 -8.55 1.77 10.39
C VAL A 112 -8.27 2.32 11.79
N GLY A 113 -9.14 3.18 12.32
CA GLY A 113 -9.10 3.65 13.71
C GLY A 113 -7.78 4.32 14.09
N GLY A 114 -7.07 3.75 15.07
CA GLY A 114 -5.83 4.30 15.62
C GLY A 114 -4.74 4.58 14.58
N ARG A 115 -4.67 3.76 13.52
CA ARG A 115 -3.72 3.96 12.43
C ARG A 115 -3.92 5.30 11.72
N ALA A 116 -5.17 5.73 11.52
CA ALA A 116 -5.44 7.00 10.87
C ALA A 116 -4.96 8.19 11.72
N LYS A 117 -5.13 8.11 13.04
CA LYS A 117 -4.65 9.13 13.99
C LYS A 117 -3.13 9.23 13.99
N GLU A 118 -2.44 8.10 14.03
CA GLU A 118 -0.96 8.11 13.98
C GLU A 118 -0.44 8.74 12.68
N LEU A 119 -1.03 8.35 11.55
CA LEU A 119 -0.62 8.86 10.25
C LEU A 119 -0.96 10.34 10.06
N SER A 120 -2.10 10.82 10.59
CA SER A 120 -2.46 12.24 10.53
C SER A 120 -1.47 13.08 11.35
N GLU A 121 -1.02 12.61 12.52
CA GLU A 121 0.01 13.31 13.28
C GLU A 121 1.35 13.37 12.54
N LYS A 122 1.74 12.27 11.88
CA LYS A 122 2.93 12.24 11.02
C LYS A 122 2.81 13.20 9.83
N MET A 123 1.64 13.27 9.19
CA MET A 123 1.37 14.22 8.11
C MET A 123 1.53 15.66 8.58
N ARG A 124 0.98 15.99 9.76
CA ARG A 124 1.06 17.32 10.36
C ARG A 124 2.50 17.73 10.62
N LYS A 125 3.25 16.89 11.35
CA LYS A 125 4.61 17.22 11.83
C LYS A 125 5.66 17.22 10.73
N GLY A 126 5.54 16.31 9.76
CA GLY A 126 6.47 16.21 8.64
C GLY A 126 7.57 15.17 8.82
#